data_AF-A0A849X5D3-F1
#
_entry.id   AF-A0A849X5D3-F1
#
_cell.length_a   1.000
_cell.length_b   1.000
_cell.length_c   1.000
_cell.angle_alpha   90.00
_cell.angle_beta   90.00
_cell.angle_gamma   90.00
#
_symmetry.space_group_name_H-M   'P 1'
#
loop_
_entity.id
_entity.type
_entity.pdbx_description
1 polymer ?
#
loop_
_entity_poly.entity_id
_entity_poly.type
_entity_poly.pdbx_seq_one_letter_code
_entity_poly.pdbx_strand_id
1 'polypeptide(L)' 'NAALFFSLYFTMTGVHGIHVLIGMACIAWIYWRMSRGEFNSHRFAAVEFVGLYWHIVDLIWIFLFPLLYLIT' A
#
# COMPACT_ATOMS: atom_id res chain seq x y z
N ASN A 1 -17.59 -20.58 14.18
CA ASN A 1 -16.88 -19.33 14.56
C ASN A 1 -15.45 -19.24 14.03
N ALA A 2 -14.57 -20.24 14.18
CA ALA A 2 -13.20 -20.17 13.66
C ALA A 2 -13.08 -20.03 12.12
N ALA A 3 -13.91 -20.74 11.35
CA ALA A 3 -13.86 -20.67 9.88
C ALA A 3 -14.19 -19.26 9.32
N LEU A 4 -15.08 -18.53 10.00
CA LEU A 4 -15.49 -17.18 9.59
C LEU A 4 -14.38 -16.16 9.90
N PHE A 5 -13.69 -16.32 11.04
CA PHE A 5 -12.50 -15.54 11.39
C PHE A 5 -11.38 -15.72 10.36
N PHE A 6 -11.01 -16.97 10.02
CA PHE A 6 -9.99 -17.23 9.01
C PHE A 6 -10.38 -16.70 7.63
N SER A 7 -11.65 -16.83 7.23
CA SER A 7 -12.11 -16.31 5.93
C SER A 7 -11.99 -14.78 5.84
N LEU A 8 -12.37 -14.06 6.90
CA LEU A 8 -12.25 -12.61 6.96
C LEU A 8 -10.78 -12.16 7.02
N TYR A 9 -9.96 -12.86 7.81
CA TYR A 9 -8.52 -12.64 7.90
C TYR A 9 -7.86 -12.75 6.53
N PHE A 10 -8.02 -13.88 5.83
CA PHE A 10 -7.41 -14.07 4.51
C PHE A 10 -7.92 -13.08 3.46
N THR A 11 -9.21 -12.71 3.52
CA THR A 11 -9.78 -11.73 2.58
C THR A 11 -9.20 -10.34 2.80
N MET A 12 -9.20 -9.85 4.04
CA MET A 12 -8.68 -8.51 4.37
C MET A 12 -7.17 -8.41 4.16
N THR A 13 -6.41 -9.38 4.66
CA THR A 13 -4.95 -9.41 4.49
C THR A 13 -4.56 -9.63 3.03
N GLY A 14 -5.31 -10.45 2.28
CA GLY A 14 -5.09 -10.67 0.86
C GLY A 14 -5.32 -9.40 0.02
N VAL A 15 -6.43 -8.70 0.25
CA VAL A 15 -6.70 -7.42 -0.43
C VAL A 15 -5.63 -6.39 -0.09
N HIS A 16 -5.22 -6.29 1.18
CA HIS A 16 -4.17 -5.37 1.59
C HIS A 16 -2.82 -5.69 0.93
N GLY A 17 -2.42 -6.97 0.91
CA GLY A 17 -1.19 -7.40 0.24
C GLY A 17 -1.15 -7.03 -1.24
N ILE A 18 -2.28 -7.12 -1.95
CA ILE A 18 -2.39 -6.66 -3.34
C ILE A 18 -2.15 -5.15 -3.45
N HIS A 19 -2.71 -4.35 -2.53
CA HIS A 19 -2.51 -2.89 -2.53
C HIS A 19 -1.04 -2.51 -2.26
N VAL A 20 -0.38 -3.19 -1.34
CA VAL A 20 1.06 -3.00 -1.07
C VAL A 20 1.90 -3.34 -2.30
N LEU A 21 1.61 -4.45 -2.99
CA LEU A 21 2.30 -4.82 -4.23
C LEU A 21 2.12 -3.75 -5.33
N ILE A 22 0.90 -3.23 -5.49
CA ILE A 22 0.61 -2.14 -6.45
C ILE A 22 1.40 -0.87 -6.07
N GLY A 23 1.40 -0.51 -4.79
CA GLY A 23 2.17 0.65 -4.31
C GLY A 23 3.66 0.50 -4.55
N MET A 24 4.25 -0.69 -4.32
CA MET A 24 5.67 -0.94 -4.57
C MET A 24 6.00 -0.85 -6.04
N ALA A 25 5.13 -1.37 -6.91
CA ALA A 25 5.29 -1.26 -8.36
C ALA A 25 5.25 0.21 -8.82
N CYS A 26 4.34 1.03 -8.28
CA CYS A 26 4.28 2.46 -8.56
C CYS A 26 5.55 3.20 -8.12
N ILE A 27 6.06 2.92 -6.92
CA ILE A 27 7.30 3.51 -6.40
C ILE A 27 8.50 3.08 -7.23
N ALA A 28 8.63 1.79 -7.56
CA ALA A 28 9.70 1.27 -8.41
C ALA A 28 9.67 1.88 -9.81
N TRP A 29 8.47 2.08 -10.38
CA TRP A 29 8.29 2.71 -11.69
C TRP A 29 8.74 4.18 -11.69
N ILE A 30 8.38 4.93 -10.64
CA ILE A 30 8.83 6.32 -10.45
C ILE A 30 10.34 6.36 -10.23
N TYR A 31 10.90 5.48 -9.42
CA TYR A 31 12.33 5.40 -9.15
C TYR A 31 13.15 5.12 -10.42
N TRP A 32 12.71 4.16 -11.24
CA TRP A 32 13.36 3.88 -12.54
C TRP A 32 13.28 5.10 -13.46
N ARG A 33 12.12 5.74 -13.56
CA ARG A 33 11.93 6.93 -14.38
C ARG A 33 12.74 8.14 -13.89
N MET A 34 12.96 8.25 -12.57
CA MET A 34 13.86 9.21 -11.92
C MET A 34 15.33 8.95 -12.27
N SER A 35 15.77 7.69 -12.26
CA SER A 35 17.15 7.30 -12.61
C SER A 35 17.53 7.64 -14.07
N ARG A 36 16.56 7.75 -14.98
CA ARG A 36 16.78 8.13 -16.40
C ARG A 36 16.95 9.64 -16.63
N GLY A 37 16.94 10.49 -15.60
CA GLY A 37 17.32 11.90 -15.71
C GLY A 37 16.29 12.84 -16.36
N GLU A 38 15.09 12.36 -16.67
CA GLU A 38 14.00 13.18 -17.24
C GLU A 38 13.22 13.95 -16.15
N PHE A 39 13.90 14.76 -15.33
CA PHE A 39 13.25 15.61 -14.34
C PHE A 39 12.74 16.91 -14.96
N ASN A 40 11.51 16.87 -15.48
CA ASN A 40 10.70 18.06 -15.64
C ASN A 40 9.87 18.27 -14.38
N SER A 41 9.77 19.52 -13.91
CA SER A 41 9.09 20.00 -12.69
C SER A 41 7.71 19.34 -12.40
N HIS A 42 7.00 18.91 -13.44
CA HIS A 42 5.72 18.21 -13.33
C HIS A 42 5.78 16.80 -12.69
N ARG A 43 6.94 16.15 -12.65
CA ARG A 43 7.10 14.79 -12.10
C ARG A 43 7.26 14.72 -10.59
N PHE A 44 7.61 15.83 -9.93
CA PHE A 44 7.62 15.88 -8.46
C PHE A 44 6.22 15.68 -7.88
N ALA A 45 5.19 16.23 -8.53
CA ALA A 45 3.80 15.98 -8.16
C ALA A 45 3.45 14.48 -8.19
N ALA A 46 3.92 13.73 -9.19
CA ALA A 46 3.68 12.30 -9.29
C ALA A 46 4.32 11.50 -8.14
N VAL A 47 5.51 11.90 -7.68
CA VAL A 47 6.16 11.31 -6.49
C VAL A 47 5.33 11.58 -5.24
N GLU A 48 4.85 12.82 -5.09
CA GLU A 48 4.04 13.24 -3.94
C GLU A 48 2.68 12.51 -3.89
N PHE A 49 2.01 12.36 -5.03
CA PHE A 49 0.77 11.56 -5.13
C PHE A 49 0.99 10.08 -4.80
N VAL A 50 2.10 9.47 -5.25
CA VAL A 50 2.40 8.07 -4.91
C VAL A 50 2.81 7.92 -3.45
N GLY A 51 3.54 8.89 -2.89
CA GLY A 51 3.84 8.93 -1.45
C GLY A 51 2.56 9.03 -0.60
N LEU A 52 1.62 9.89 -1.00
CA LEU A 52 0.30 10.01 -0.35
C LEU A 52 -0.50 8.71 -0.45
N TYR A 53 -0.50 8.05 -1.62
CA TYR A 53 -1.12 6.72 -1.78
C TYR A 53 -0.51 5.69 -0.83
N TRP A 54 0.83 5.66 -0.73
CA TRP A 54 1.54 4.75 0.16
C TRP A 54 1.21 5.01 1.64
N HIS A 55 1.10 6.27 2.06
CA HIS A 55 0.68 6.62 3.42
C HIS A 55 -0.76 6.24 3.73
N ILE A 56 -1.70 6.37 2.79
CA ILE A 56 -3.08 5.90 2.97
C ILE A 56 -3.09 4.39 3.20
N VAL A 57 -2.33 3.61 2.41
CA VAL A 57 -2.24 2.16 2.55
C VAL A 57 -1.67 1.76 3.92
N ASP A 58 -0.62 2.45 4.37
CA ASP A 58 0.02 2.23 5.68
C ASP A 58 -0.94 2.54 6.84
N LEU A 59 -1.67 3.67 6.78
CA LEU A 59 -2.67 4.04 7.78
C LEU A 59 -3.76 2.97 7.92
N ILE A 60 -4.30 2.47 6.79
CA ILE A 60 -5.32 1.40 6.81
C ILE A 60 -4.77 0.17 7.52
N TRP A 61 -3.52 -0.21 7.27
CA TRP A 61 -2.89 -1.36 7.92
C TRP A 61 -2.71 -1.18 9.43
N ILE A 62 -2.30 0.01 9.86
CA ILE A 62 -2.13 0.34 11.28
C ILE A 62 -3.42 0.17 12.08
N PHE A 63 -4.59 0.41 11.46
CA PHE A 63 -5.89 0.18 12.10
C PHE A 63 -6.37 -1.26 11.99
N LEU A 64 -6.09 -1.92 10.87
CA LEU A 64 -6.57 -3.27 10.58
C LEU A 64 -5.79 -4.33 11.39
N PHE A 65 -4.49 -4.12 11.59
CA PHE A 65 -3.63 -5.04 12.34
C PHE A 65 -4.09 -5.24 13.80
N PRO A 66 -4.28 -4.21 14.65
CA PRO A 66 -4.79 -4.40 16.01
C PRO A 66 -6.21 -4.99 16.06
N LEU A 67 -7.07 -4.64 15.11
CA LEU A 67 -8.44 -5.15 15.03
C LEU A 67 -8.47 -6.67 14.80
N LEU A 68 -7.59 -7.19 13.94
CA LEU A 68 -7.51 -8.62 13.62
C LEU A 68 -6.56 -9.43 14.53
N TYR A 69 -5.55 -8.81 15.15
CA TYR A 69 -4.55 -9.53 15.96
C TYR A 69 -4.63 -9.27 17.47
N LEU A 70 -5.14 -8.11 17.91
CA LEU A 70 -5.20 -7.75 19.35
C LEU A 70 -6.60 -7.84 19.94
N ILE A 71 -7.64 -7.50 19.17
CA ILE A 71 -9.02 -7.36 19.67
C ILE A 71 -9.85 -8.64 19.47
N THR A 72 -9.55 -9.42 18.43
CA THR A 72 -10.24 -10.68 18.09
C THR A 72 -9.47 -11.90 18.56
#